data_AF-A0A952S7A7-F1
#
_entry.id   AF-A0A952S7A7-F1
#
_cell.length_a   1.000
_cell.length_b   1.000
_cell.length_c   1.000
_cell.angle_alpha   90.00
_cell.angle_beta   90.00
_cell.angle_gamma   90.00
#
_symmetry.space_group_name_H-M   'P 1'
#
loop_
_entity.id
_entity.type
_entity.pdbx_description
1 polymer ?
#
loop_
_entity_poly.entity_id
_entity_poly.type
_entity_poly.pdbx_seq_one_letter_code
_entity_poly.pdbx_strand_id
1 'polypeptide(L)'
;MRKAVWTSLVVLLTAGLIAAGAGYFYWKSFEDTPQYSLALLFDAARRDDNAAVAELIDSDAVVDSFVPQVTAKAFELYGRGLPPQLAGVLSSIAAPMMPAIKQRAHDELPRLIRKETEKFGDVPFAAMVLGADRYLDIKVEGDTATVRAKASNHTFDVEMRRNGKRWQIVGVRDDALAQRIAETIGQQLMKAAKEGDLKRAGESLGIENFQEMLRQTEEIFR
;
A
#
# COMPACT_ATOMS: atom_id res chain seq x y z
N MET A 1 -0.37 58.42 -29.90
CA MET A 1 0.44 57.69 -28.89
C MET A 1 -0.39 57.17 -27.70
N ARG A 2 -1.15 57.99 -26.97
CA ARG A 2 -1.95 57.55 -25.80
C ARG A 2 -2.89 56.35 -26.03
N LYS A 3 -3.62 56.32 -27.16
CA LYS A 3 -4.54 55.21 -27.48
C LYS A 3 -3.82 53.88 -27.71
N ALA A 4 -2.63 53.91 -28.35
CA ALA A 4 -1.83 52.72 -28.62
C ALA A 4 -1.25 52.09 -27.33
N VAL A 5 -0.79 52.94 -26.39
CA VAL A 5 -0.31 52.48 -25.08
C VAL A 5 -1.43 51.83 -24.27
N TRP A 6 -2.63 52.40 -24.30
CA TRP A 6 -3.79 51.85 -23.60
C TRP A 6 -4.26 50.51 -24.19
N THR A 7 -4.31 50.40 -25.52
CA THR A 7 -4.64 49.12 -26.18
C THR A 7 -3.62 48.03 -25.87
N SER A 8 -2.32 48.34 -25.87
CA SER A 8 -1.28 47.36 -25.50
C SER A 8 -1.40 46.91 -24.04
N LEU A 9 -1.73 47.83 -23.13
CA LEU A 9 -1.90 47.53 -21.71
C LEU A 9 -3.14 46.64 -21.45
N VAL A 10 -4.25 46.89 -22.15
CA VAL A 10 -5.45 46.05 -22.09
C VAL A 10 -5.17 44.65 -22.64
N VAL A 11 -4.45 44.55 -23.76
CA VAL A 11 -4.07 43.24 -24.35
C VAL A 11 -3.18 42.45 -23.39
N LEU A 12 -2.18 43.08 -22.77
CA LEU A 12 -1.29 42.43 -21.80
C LEU A 12 -2.05 41.98 -20.54
N LEU A 13 -2.95 42.82 -20.01
CA LEU A 13 -3.81 42.45 -18.86
C LEU A 13 -4.72 41.27 -19.20
N THR A 14 -5.31 41.28 -20.39
CA THR A 14 -6.20 40.22 -20.85
C THR A 14 -5.43 38.91 -21.05
N ALA A 15 -4.26 38.97 -21.68
CA ALA A 15 -3.38 37.81 -21.85
C ALA A 15 -2.90 37.26 -20.49
N GLY A 16 -2.56 38.13 -19.54
CA GLY A 16 -2.18 37.74 -18.19
C GLY A 16 -3.32 37.04 -17.43
N LEU A 17 -4.55 37.55 -17.54
CA LEU A 17 -5.73 36.90 -16.95
C LEU A 17 -6.04 35.55 -17.59
N ILE A 18 -5.92 35.42 -18.91
CA ILE A 18 -6.09 34.13 -19.61
C ILE A 18 -5.03 33.13 -19.16
N ALA A 19 -3.77 33.56 -19.08
CA ALA A 19 -2.67 32.70 -18.62
C ALA A 19 -2.85 32.25 -17.17
N ALA A 20 -3.26 33.17 -16.28
CA ALA A 20 -3.56 32.85 -14.89
C ALA A 20 -4.75 31.89 -14.77
N GLY A 21 -5.82 32.11 -15.54
CA GLY A 21 -6.98 31.23 -15.60
C GLY A 21 -6.61 29.83 -16.09
N ALA A 22 -5.89 29.73 -17.21
CA ALA A 22 -5.41 28.47 -17.76
C ALA A 22 -4.49 27.73 -16.77
N GLY A 23 -3.59 28.45 -16.10
CA GLY A 23 -2.73 27.89 -15.04
C GLY A 23 -3.51 27.35 -13.86
N TYR A 24 -4.54 28.06 -13.40
CA TYR A 24 -5.41 27.60 -12.31
C TYR A 24 -6.20 26.34 -12.69
N PHE A 25 -6.79 26.29 -13.89
CA PHE A 25 -7.49 25.10 -14.37
C PHE A 25 -6.54 23.91 -14.57
N TYR A 26 -5.33 24.16 -15.05
CA TYR A 26 -4.29 23.13 -15.16
C TYR A 26 -3.92 22.57 -13.78
N TRP A 27 -3.61 23.44 -12.81
CA TRP A 27 -3.30 23.02 -11.43
C TRP A 27 -4.44 22.21 -10.80
N LYS A 28 -5.69 22.66 -10.99
CA LYS A 28 -6.86 21.97 -10.46
C LYS A 28 -7.05 20.59 -11.08
N SER A 29 -6.92 20.48 -12.41
CA SER A 29 -6.95 19.19 -13.10
C SER A 29 -5.80 18.28 -12.67
N PHE A 30 -4.66 18.86 -12.27
CA PHE A 30 -3.48 18.13 -11.85
C PHE A 30 -3.64 17.56 -10.43
N GLU A 31 -4.24 18.32 -9.52
CA GLU A 31 -4.53 17.91 -8.15
C GLU A 31 -5.41 16.64 -8.10
N ASP A 32 -6.32 16.50 -9.07
CA ASP A 32 -7.27 15.39 -9.17
C ASP A 32 -6.66 14.08 -9.75
N THR A 33 -5.33 14.02 -9.94
CA THR A 33 -4.62 12.89 -10.54
C THR A 33 -4.06 11.90 -9.51
N PRO A 34 -3.96 10.58 -9.85
CA PRO A 34 -3.29 9.60 -9.00
C PRO A 34 -1.81 9.94 -8.77
N GLN A 35 -1.13 10.45 -9.80
CA GLN A 35 0.28 10.89 -9.75
C GLN A 35 0.51 11.88 -8.60
N TYR A 36 -0.37 12.88 -8.50
CA TYR A 36 -0.27 13.93 -7.48
C TYR A 36 -0.44 13.36 -6.07
N SER A 37 -1.43 12.47 -5.89
CA SER A 37 -1.68 11.84 -4.58
C SER A 37 -0.54 10.92 -4.14
N LEU A 38 0.07 10.19 -5.08
CA LEU A 38 1.29 9.42 -4.78
C LEU A 38 2.44 10.34 -4.38
N ALA A 39 2.68 11.41 -5.13
CA ALA A 39 3.74 12.35 -4.77
C ALA A 39 3.52 12.98 -3.39
N LEU A 40 2.26 13.28 -3.02
CA LEU A 40 1.91 13.73 -1.67
C LEU A 40 2.21 12.67 -0.61
N LEU A 41 1.94 11.40 -0.91
CA LEU A 41 2.25 10.31 0.01
C LEU A 41 3.76 10.20 0.26
N PHE A 42 4.57 10.27 -0.80
CA PHE A 42 6.02 10.30 -0.68
C PHE A 42 6.52 11.50 0.14
N ASP A 43 5.98 12.70 -0.12
CA ASP A 43 6.37 13.90 0.63
C ASP A 43 5.94 13.84 2.10
N ALA A 44 4.75 13.30 2.39
CA ALA A 44 4.25 13.10 3.76
C ALA A 44 5.08 12.07 4.53
N ALA A 45 5.38 10.92 3.90
CA ALA A 45 6.23 9.89 4.49
C ALA A 45 7.64 10.41 4.80
N ARG A 46 8.20 11.27 3.94
CA ARG A 46 9.48 11.94 4.15
C ARG A 46 9.48 12.91 5.32
N ARG A 47 8.36 13.58 5.60
CA ARG A 47 8.22 14.56 6.68
C ARG A 47 7.79 13.94 8.01
N ASP A 48 7.74 12.61 8.10
CA ASP A 48 7.18 11.86 9.23
C ASP A 48 5.73 12.30 9.56
N ASP A 49 4.97 12.76 8.56
CA ASP A 49 3.59 13.19 8.73
C ASP A 49 2.64 11.99 8.63
N ASN A 50 2.58 11.22 9.71
CA ASN A 50 1.75 10.03 9.80
C ASN A 50 0.25 10.32 9.58
N ALA A 51 -0.20 11.54 9.90
CA ALA A 51 -1.59 11.94 9.66
C ALA A 51 -1.86 12.10 8.16
N ALA A 52 -0.98 12.80 7.43
CA ALA A 52 -1.10 12.94 5.99
C ALA A 52 -0.91 11.60 5.24
N VAL A 53 -0.05 10.71 5.74
CA VAL A 53 0.08 9.34 5.21
C VAL A 53 -1.22 8.55 5.40
N ALA A 54 -1.83 8.62 6.59
CA ALA A 54 -3.10 7.95 6.88
C ALA A 54 -4.27 8.49 6.03
N GLU A 55 -4.25 9.76 5.65
CA GLU A 55 -5.24 10.32 4.71
C GLU A 55 -5.11 9.78 3.29
N LEU A 56 -3.93 9.29 2.90
CA LEU A 56 -3.62 8.83 1.54
C LEU A 56 -3.60 7.29 1.43
N ILE A 57 -3.76 6.59 2.55
CA ILE A 57 -3.74 5.13 2.62
C ILE A 57 -4.98 4.65 3.38
N ASP A 58 -5.83 3.91 2.68
CA ASP A 58 -6.89 3.14 3.29
C ASP A 58 -6.28 1.84 3.84
N SER A 59 -5.75 1.91 5.07
CA SER A 59 -4.97 0.82 5.65
C SER A 59 -5.78 -0.47 5.76
N ASP A 60 -7.06 -0.38 6.08
CA ASP A 60 -7.96 -1.53 6.13
C ASP A 60 -8.10 -2.19 4.75
N ALA A 61 -8.36 -1.39 3.70
CA ALA A 61 -8.46 -1.91 2.34
C ALA A 61 -7.13 -2.51 1.85
N VAL A 62 -6.00 -1.86 2.15
CA VAL A 62 -4.67 -2.36 1.78
C VAL A 62 -4.41 -3.71 2.42
N VAL A 63 -4.67 -3.83 3.72
CA VAL A 63 -4.54 -5.09 4.44
C VAL A 63 -5.44 -6.17 3.83
N ASP A 64 -6.70 -5.85 3.55
CA ASP A 64 -7.66 -6.78 2.95
C ASP A 64 -7.23 -7.27 1.57
N SER A 65 -6.59 -6.39 0.78
CA SER A 65 -6.03 -6.75 -0.52
C SER A 65 -4.76 -7.62 -0.41
N PHE A 66 -3.99 -7.44 0.67
CA PHE A 66 -2.65 -7.98 0.82
C PHE A 66 -2.63 -9.36 1.50
N VAL A 67 -3.56 -9.58 2.45
CA VAL A 67 -3.72 -10.84 3.18
C VAL A 67 -3.83 -12.07 2.27
N PRO A 68 -4.65 -12.08 1.20
CA PRO A 68 -4.73 -13.23 0.31
C PRO A 68 -3.39 -13.57 -0.34
N GLN A 69 -2.58 -12.56 -0.66
CA GLN A 69 -1.27 -12.73 -1.29
C GLN A 69 -0.27 -13.35 -0.32
N VAL A 70 -0.23 -12.85 0.92
CA VAL A 70 0.60 -13.42 1.99
C VAL A 70 0.21 -14.86 2.29
N THR A 71 -1.10 -15.12 2.38
CA THR A 71 -1.64 -16.47 2.62
C THR A 71 -1.25 -17.43 1.51
N ALA A 72 -1.43 -17.04 0.24
CA ALA A 72 -1.03 -17.83 -0.91
C ALA A 72 0.48 -18.12 -0.90
N LYS A 73 1.31 -17.13 -0.58
CA LYS A 73 2.77 -17.31 -0.47
C LYS A 73 3.17 -18.20 0.70
N ALA A 74 2.51 -18.10 1.84
CA ALA A 74 2.74 -18.99 2.98
C ALA A 74 2.44 -20.45 2.59
N PHE A 75 1.35 -20.71 1.87
CA PHE A 75 1.05 -22.04 1.34
C PHE A 75 2.10 -22.53 0.33
N GLU A 76 2.58 -21.67 -0.55
CA GLU A 76 3.62 -22.02 -1.52
C GLU A 76 4.96 -22.41 -0.85
N LEU A 77 5.34 -21.68 0.21
CA LEU A 77 6.60 -21.86 0.93
C LEU A 77 6.57 -23.03 1.91
N TYR A 78 5.50 -23.13 2.71
CA TYR A 78 5.40 -24.05 3.84
C TYR A 78 4.43 -25.21 3.62
N GLY A 79 3.52 -25.09 2.65
CA GLY A 79 2.56 -26.12 2.28
C GLY A 79 3.07 -27.13 1.25
N ARG A 80 4.33 -26.99 0.79
CA ARG A 80 4.94 -27.90 -0.18
C ARG A 80 5.04 -29.32 0.40
N GLY A 81 4.13 -30.20 -0.04
CA GLY A 81 4.00 -31.58 0.46
C GLY A 81 2.78 -31.84 1.35
N LEU A 82 1.96 -30.83 1.66
CA LEU A 82 0.71 -31.00 2.39
C LEU A 82 -0.44 -31.35 1.41
N PRO A 83 -1.24 -32.40 1.68
CA PRO A 83 -2.42 -32.68 0.86
C PRO A 83 -3.41 -31.50 0.82
N PRO A 84 -4.15 -31.29 -0.28
CA PRO A 84 -5.07 -30.14 -0.45
C PRO A 84 -6.10 -29.98 0.67
N GLN A 85 -6.41 -31.08 1.35
CA GLN A 85 -7.31 -31.19 2.49
C GLN A 85 -6.81 -30.38 3.71
N LEU A 86 -5.49 -30.29 3.90
CA LEU A 86 -4.84 -29.54 4.99
C LEU A 86 -4.80 -28.02 4.73
N ALA A 87 -4.87 -27.58 3.48
CA ALA A 87 -4.94 -26.15 3.15
C ALA A 87 -6.25 -25.52 3.66
N GLY A 88 -7.35 -26.28 3.64
CA GLY A 88 -8.62 -25.88 4.24
C GLY A 88 -8.54 -25.76 5.76
N VAL A 89 -7.85 -26.68 6.42
CA VAL A 89 -7.67 -26.67 7.89
C VAL A 89 -6.78 -25.49 8.34
N LEU A 90 -5.69 -25.23 7.62
CA LEU A 90 -4.86 -24.05 7.84
C LEU A 90 -5.65 -22.75 7.63
N SER A 91 -6.56 -22.71 6.65
CA SER A 91 -7.46 -21.57 6.45
C SER A 91 -8.43 -21.39 7.63
N SER A 92 -8.94 -22.47 8.22
CA SER A 92 -9.77 -22.41 9.44
C SER A 92 -9.01 -22.00 10.70
N ILE A 93 -7.71 -22.30 10.77
CA ILE A 93 -6.83 -21.85 11.87
C ILE A 93 -6.40 -20.38 11.66
N ALA A 94 -6.17 -19.98 10.42
CA ALA A 94 -5.79 -18.61 10.07
C ALA A 94 -6.96 -17.62 10.20
N ALA A 95 -8.20 -18.04 9.95
CA ALA A 95 -9.39 -17.17 10.00
C ALA A 95 -9.55 -16.44 11.36
N PRO A 96 -9.42 -17.08 12.53
CA PRO A 96 -9.38 -16.40 13.83
C PRO A 96 -8.17 -15.49 14.04
N MET A 97 -7.05 -15.77 13.37
CA MET A 97 -5.83 -14.95 13.46
C MET A 97 -5.92 -13.69 12.59
N MET A 98 -6.88 -13.65 11.66
CA MET A 98 -7.00 -12.57 10.70
C MET A 98 -7.09 -11.19 11.37
N PRO A 99 -7.93 -10.94 12.38
CA PRO A 99 -8.00 -9.64 13.04
C PRO A 99 -6.65 -9.19 13.62
N ALA A 100 -5.89 -10.10 14.24
CA ALA A 100 -4.57 -9.80 14.80
C ALA A 100 -3.53 -9.52 13.70
N ILE A 101 -3.57 -10.28 12.59
CA ILE A 101 -2.73 -10.04 11.41
C ILE A 101 -3.07 -8.67 10.80
N LYS A 102 -4.36 -8.34 10.67
CA LYS A 102 -4.81 -7.05 10.16
C LYS A 102 -4.31 -5.91 11.03
N GLN A 103 -4.49 -6.02 12.35
CA GLN A 103 -4.02 -5.02 13.31
C GLN A 103 -2.50 -4.82 13.20
N ARG A 104 -1.74 -5.91 13.15
CA ARG A 104 -0.27 -5.83 13.04
C ARG A 104 0.18 -5.26 11.70
N ALA A 105 -0.50 -5.61 10.61
CA ALA A 105 -0.24 -5.03 9.31
C ALA A 105 -0.56 -3.53 9.31
N HIS A 106 -1.68 -3.12 9.91
CA HIS A 106 -2.04 -1.72 10.10
C HIS A 106 -0.96 -0.94 10.85
N ASP A 107 -0.41 -1.51 11.93
CA ASP A 107 0.62 -0.86 12.75
C ASP A 107 2.01 -0.80 12.08
N GLU A 108 2.34 -1.76 11.22
CA GLU A 108 3.65 -1.87 10.55
C GLU A 108 3.68 -1.28 9.13
N LEU A 109 2.55 -1.21 8.42
CA LEU A 109 2.45 -0.72 7.04
C LEU A 109 3.04 0.69 6.88
N PRO A 110 2.69 1.69 7.72
CA PRO A 110 3.27 3.02 7.61
C PRO A 110 4.81 3.00 7.73
N ARG A 111 5.36 2.16 8.61
CA ARG A 111 6.82 2.00 8.79
C ARG A 111 7.48 1.35 7.58
N LEU A 112 6.85 0.35 6.99
CA LEU A 112 7.35 -0.30 5.78
C LEU A 112 7.36 0.67 4.59
N ILE A 113 6.30 1.45 4.43
CA ILE A 113 6.22 2.48 3.39
C ILE A 113 7.31 3.53 3.62
N ARG A 114 7.55 3.97 4.86
CA ARG A 114 8.68 4.85 5.17
C ARG A 114 10.01 4.26 4.73
N LYS A 115 10.29 3.02 5.12
CA LYS A 115 11.54 2.33 4.77
C LYS A 115 11.74 2.22 3.25
N GLU A 116 10.68 1.93 2.52
CA GLU A 116 10.74 1.84 1.05
C GLU A 116 10.78 3.20 0.36
N THR A 117 10.30 4.27 1.00
CA THR A 117 10.33 5.63 0.45
C THR A 117 11.66 6.34 0.73
N GLU A 118 12.39 5.96 1.79
CA GLU A 118 13.74 6.48 2.12
C GLU A 118 14.72 6.36 0.94
N LYS A 119 14.61 5.29 0.12
CA LYS A 119 15.47 5.09 -1.07
C LYS A 119 15.27 6.12 -2.18
N PHE A 120 14.22 6.93 -2.10
CA PHE A 120 13.88 8.00 -3.04
C PHE A 120 14.04 9.41 -2.42
N GLY A 121 14.67 9.52 -1.24
CA GLY A 121 14.70 10.73 -0.41
C GLY A 121 15.25 11.99 -1.07
N ASP A 122 16.10 11.86 -2.09
CA ASP A 122 16.74 12.99 -2.77
C ASP A 122 15.94 13.55 -3.96
N VAL A 123 14.81 12.93 -4.34
CA VAL A 123 14.04 13.36 -5.51
C VAL A 123 13.05 14.48 -5.13
N PRO A 124 13.17 15.71 -5.70
CA PRO A 124 12.23 16.78 -5.41
C PRO A 124 10.79 16.43 -5.82
N PHE A 125 9.79 16.92 -5.08
CA PHE A 125 8.36 16.69 -5.37
C PHE A 125 8.00 16.96 -6.83
N ALA A 126 8.44 18.10 -7.38
CA ALA A 126 8.19 18.45 -8.77
C ALA A 126 8.79 17.44 -9.77
N ALA A 127 9.94 16.84 -9.43
CA ALA A 127 10.57 15.83 -10.27
C ALA A 127 9.85 14.47 -10.20
N MET A 128 9.33 14.09 -9.02
CA MET A 128 8.49 12.89 -8.87
C MET A 128 7.21 13.03 -9.70
N VAL A 129 6.58 14.18 -9.61
CA VAL A 129 5.32 14.50 -10.29
C VAL A 129 5.48 14.53 -11.81
N LEU A 130 6.45 15.29 -12.33
CA LEU A 130 6.68 15.43 -13.77
C LEU A 130 7.33 14.17 -14.39
N GLY A 131 8.03 13.39 -13.58
CA GLY A 131 8.71 12.17 -14.00
C GLY A 131 7.91 10.89 -13.82
N ALA A 132 6.76 10.92 -13.12
CA ALA A 132 5.97 9.75 -12.77
C ALA A 132 5.70 8.85 -13.99
N ASP A 133 5.25 9.43 -15.10
CA ASP A 133 4.89 8.68 -16.31
C ASP A 133 6.08 7.94 -16.96
N ARG A 134 7.34 8.30 -16.63
CA ARG A 134 8.53 7.58 -17.12
C ARG A 134 8.78 6.28 -16.36
N TYR A 135 8.40 6.24 -15.10
CA TYR A 135 8.69 5.11 -14.19
C TYR A 135 7.43 4.32 -13.83
N LEU A 136 6.25 4.92 -14.00
CA LEU A 136 4.96 4.35 -13.64
C LEU A 136 4.07 4.23 -14.89
N ASP A 137 3.35 3.13 -14.98
CA ASP A 137 2.20 2.95 -15.86
C ASP A 137 0.94 3.15 -15.02
N ILE A 138 0.22 4.24 -15.29
CA ILE A 138 -0.97 4.65 -14.53
C ILE A 138 -2.17 4.50 -15.44
N LYS A 139 -3.07 3.60 -15.05
CA LYS A 139 -4.33 3.35 -15.75
C LYS A 139 -5.47 3.75 -14.85
N VAL A 140 -6.25 4.73 -15.29
CA VAL A 140 -7.42 5.24 -14.56
C VAL A 140 -8.67 4.66 -15.20
N GLU A 141 -9.49 4.01 -14.39
CA GLU A 141 -10.75 3.37 -14.77
C GLU A 141 -11.88 3.94 -13.90
N GLY A 142 -12.36 5.12 -14.25
CA GLY A 142 -13.37 5.84 -13.46
C GLY A 142 -12.80 6.30 -12.11
N ASP A 143 -13.30 5.72 -11.02
CA ASP A 143 -12.90 6.03 -9.64
C ASP A 143 -11.82 5.09 -9.09
N THR A 144 -11.30 4.17 -9.90
CA THR A 144 -10.15 3.33 -9.56
C THR A 144 -8.96 3.65 -10.47
N ALA A 145 -7.76 3.45 -9.97
CA ALA A 145 -6.54 3.59 -10.74
C ALA A 145 -5.55 2.48 -10.38
N THR A 146 -4.95 1.86 -11.39
CA THR A 146 -3.84 0.92 -11.20
C THR A 146 -2.54 1.61 -11.57
N VAL A 147 -1.57 1.55 -10.66
CA VAL A 147 -0.24 2.13 -10.81
C VAL A 147 0.77 1.00 -10.80
N ARG A 148 1.53 0.82 -11.88
CA ARG A 148 2.55 -0.24 -12.00
C ARG A 148 3.92 0.35 -12.27
N ALA A 149 4.96 -0.17 -11.66
CA ALA A 149 6.32 0.22 -12.00
C ALA A 149 6.73 -0.35 -13.38
N LYS A 150 7.18 0.52 -14.31
CA LYS A 150 7.59 0.15 -15.67
C LYS A 150 8.93 -0.58 -15.76
N ALA A 151 9.80 -0.42 -14.75
CA ALA A 151 11.23 -0.73 -14.87
C ALA A 151 11.79 -1.63 -13.75
N SER A 152 10.94 -2.24 -12.91
CA SER A 152 11.42 -3.12 -11.85
C SER A 152 11.34 -4.59 -12.29
N ASN A 153 12.39 -5.37 -12.01
CA ASN A 153 12.35 -6.84 -11.95
C ASN A 153 11.44 -7.37 -10.82
N HIS A 154 10.56 -6.52 -10.29
CA HIS A 154 9.68 -6.74 -9.16
C HIS A 154 8.30 -6.21 -9.56
N THR A 155 7.27 -7.02 -9.36
CA THR A 155 5.87 -6.70 -9.60
C THR A 155 5.35 -5.87 -8.42
N PHE A 156 5.68 -4.59 -8.38
CA PHE A 156 5.07 -3.64 -7.43
C PHE A 156 3.95 -2.88 -8.14
N ASP A 157 2.73 -3.29 -7.82
CA ASP A 157 1.51 -2.68 -8.33
C ASP A 157 0.71 -2.10 -7.17
N VAL A 158 0.16 -0.90 -7.37
CA VAL A 158 -0.67 -0.21 -6.38
C VAL A 158 -2.03 0.04 -6.99
N GLU A 159 -3.07 -0.32 -6.27
CA GLU A 159 -4.44 0.03 -6.59
C GLU A 159 -4.85 1.24 -5.76
N MET A 160 -5.40 2.23 -6.43
CA MET A 160 -5.88 3.47 -5.83
C MET A 160 -7.36 3.65 -6.11
N ARG A 161 -8.06 4.27 -5.17
CA ARG A 161 -9.46 4.64 -5.30
C ARG A 161 -9.63 6.13 -5.02
N ARG A 162 -10.48 6.79 -5.80
CA ARG A 162 -10.82 8.19 -5.58
C ARG A 162 -11.61 8.34 -4.27
N ASN A 163 -11.12 9.21 -3.38
CA ASN A 163 -11.83 9.66 -2.19
C ASN A 163 -11.88 11.20 -2.19
N GLY A 164 -13.02 11.73 -2.61
CA GLY A 164 -13.20 13.17 -2.82
C GLY A 164 -12.25 13.71 -3.88
N LYS A 165 -11.35 14.61 -3.49
CA LYS A 165 -10.36 15.24 -4.39
C LYS A 165 -9.03 14.47 -4.49
N ARG A 166 -8.83 13.44 -3.66
CA ARG A 166 -7.56 12.71 -3.59
C ARG A 166 -7.75 11.26 -3.99
N TRP A 167 -6.64 10.64 -4.36
CA TRP A 167 -6.57 9.21 -4.56
C TRP A 167 -5.95 8.56 -3.33
N GLN A 168 -6.63 7.55 -2.80
CA GLN A 168 -6.14 6.76 -1.68
C GLN A 168 -5.64 5.43 -2.19
N ILE A 169 -4.53 4.96 -1.65
CA ILE A 169 -4.08 3.59 -1.86
C ILE A 169 -5.04 2.66 -1.13
N VAL A 170 -5.67 1.76 -1.86
CA VAL A 170 -6.60 0.75 -1.35
C VAL A 170 -6.10 -0.67 -1.56
N GLY A 171 -5.06 -0.84 -2.37
CA GLY A 171 -4.48 -2.15 -2.58
C GLY A 171 -3.01 -2.05 -2.95
N VAL A 172 -2.24 -3.04 -2.50
CA VAL A 172 -0.85 -3.22 -2.87
C VAL A 172 -0.67 -4.65 -3.32
N ARG A 173 0.00 -4.85 -4.45
CA ARG A 173 0.40 -6.16 -4.94
C ARG A 173 1.91 -6.16 -5.09
N ASP A 174 2.56 -6.99 -4.30
CA ASP A 174 4.00 -7.16 -4.29
C ASP A 174 4.33 -8.59 -3.84
N ASP A 175 4.70 -9.43 -4.80
CA ASP A 175 5.03 -10.84 -4.55
C ASP A 175 6.22 -10.99 -3.61
N ALA A 176 7.21 -10.11 -3.72
CA ALA A 176 8.42 -10.16 -2.90
C ALA A 176 8.14 -9.72 -1.46
N LEU A 177 7.30 -8.70 -1.28
CA LEU A 177 6.83 -8.28 0.05
C LEU A 177 5.96 -9.37 0.69
N ALA A 178 5.05 -9.96 -0.08
CA ALA A 178 4.18 -11.05 0.40
C ALA A 178 5.03 -12.26 0.85
N GLN A 179 6.07 -12.59 0.07
CA GLN A 179 7.03 -13.63 0.43
C GLN A 179 7.76 -13.30 1.74
N ARG A 180 8.34 -12.09 1.89
CA ARG A 180 9.06 -11.69 3.12
C ARG A 180 8.18 -11.75 4.37
N ILE A 181 6.93 -11.31 4.25
CA ILE A 181 5.98 -11.35 5.37
C ILE A 181 5.61 -12.80 5.70
N ALA A 182 5.30 -13.62 4.69
CA ALA A 182 5.04 -15.05 4.89
C ALA A 182 6.23 -15.77 5.55
N GLU A 183 7.46 -15.49 5.11
CA GLU A 183 8.69 -16.01 5.70
C GLU A 183 8.81 -15.63 7.17
N THR A 184 8.61 -14.35 7.50
CA THR A 184 8.70 -13.82 8.87
C THR A 184 7.67 -14.49 9.79
N ILE A 185 6.41 -14.60 9.35
CA ILE A 185 5.35 -15.26 10.11
C ILE A 185 5.69 -16.74 10.33
N GLY A 186 6.08 -17.46 9.27
CA GLY A 186 6.45 -18.87 9.36
C GLY A 186 7.66 -19.12 10.28
N GLN A 187 8.67 -18.25 10.25
CA GLN A 187 9.82 -18.34 11.15
C GLN A 187 9.44 -18.10 12.62
N GLN A 188 8.55 -17.14 12.91
CA GLN A 188 8.05 -16.89 14.26
C GLN A 188 7.26 -18.09 14.79
N LEU A 189 6.40 -18.68 13.96
CA LEU A 189 5.65 -19.89 14.31
C LEU A 189 6.58 -21.08 14.59
N MET A 190 7.59 -21.31 13.74
CA MET A 190 8.55 -22.40 13.93
C MET A 190 9.41 -22.22 15.19
N LYS A 191 9.82 -20.98 15.52
CA LYS A 191 10.56 -20.70 16.75
C LYS A 191 9.73 -21.04 17.98
N ALA A 192 8.47 -20.60 18.00
CA ALA A 192 7.59 -20.83 19.12
C ALA A 192 7.23 -22.32 19.29
N ALA A 193 7.11 -23.07 18.18
CA ALA A 193 6.94 -24.52 18.21
C ALA A 193 8.20 -25.26 18.76
N LYS A 194 9.41 -24.83 18.37
CA LYS A 194 10.67 -25.43 18.82
C LYS A 194 10.97 -25.17 20.31
N GLU A 195 10.56 -24.01 20.82
CA GLU A 195 10.77 -23.63 22.22
C GLU A 195 9.76 -24.30 23.17
N GLY A 196 8.83 -25.09 22.64
CA GLY A 196 7.78 -25.77 23.42
C GLY A 196 6.77 -24.80 24.05
N ASP A 197 6.84 -23.53 23.69
CA ASP A 197 6.07 -22.44 24.28
C ASP A 197 4.98 -21.98 23.31
N LEU A 198 4.12 -22.94 22.94
CA LEU A 198 2.94 -22.70 22.11
C LEU A 198 2.00 -21.66 22.75
N LYS A 199 2.07 -21.49 24.07
CA LYS A 199 1.32 -20.48 24.81
C LYS A 199 1.87 -19.07 24.56
N ARG A 200 3.21 -18.86 24.65
CA ARG A 200 3.82 -17.59 24.22
C ARG A 200 3.67 -17.33 22.72
N ALA A 201 3.65 -18.38 21.89
CA ALA A 201 3.32 -18.26 20.46
C ALA A 201 1.97 -17.57 20.28
N GLY A 202 0.95 -18.11 20.94
CA GLY A 202 -0.40 -17.56 20.96
C GLY A 202 -0.42 -16.13 21.48
N GLU A 203 0.18 -15.86 22.64
CA GLU A 203 0.23 -14.52 23.23
C GLU A 203 0.96 -13.49 22.33
N SER A 204 2.08 -13.87 21.69
CA SER A 204 2.84 -13.00 20.78
C SER A 204 2.11 -12.68 19.47
N LEU A 205 1.13 -13.52 19.12
CA LEU A 205 0.25 -13.40 17.96
C LEU A 205 -1.14 -12.85 18.34
N GLY A 206 -1.37 -12.51 19.62
CA GLY A 206 -2.63 -11.96 20.11
C GLY A 206 -3.77 -12.99 20.26
N ILE A 207 -3.44 -14.26 20.54
CA ILE A 207 -4.37 -15.39 20.55
C ILE A 207 -4.32 -16.08 21.91
N GLU A 208 -5.36 -15.89 22.71
CA GLU A 208 -5.45 -16.47 24.06
C GLU A 208 -5.60 -18.00 24.06
N ASN A 209 -6.13 -18.60 22.98
CA ASN A 209 -6.51 -20.02 22.91
C ASN A 209 -5.72 -20.84 21.88
N PHE A 210 -4.51 -20.43 21.52
CA PHE A 210 -3.71 -21.11 20.47
C PHE A 210 -3.44 -22.59 20.78
N GLN A 211 -3.22 -22.90 22.05
CA GLN A 211 -2.91 -24.26 22.51
C GLN A 211 -4.12 -25.21 22.40
N GLU A 212 -5.33 -24.72 22.69
CA GLU A 212 -6.58 -25.48 22.58
C GLU A 212 -6.89 -25.81 21.11
N MET A 213 -6.67 -24.86 20.21
CA MET A 213 -6.87 -25.03 18.77
C MET A 213 -5.93 -26.08 18.18
N LEU A 214 -4.66 -26.08 18.58
CA LEU A 214 -3.71 -27.12 18.15
C LEU A 214 -4.12 -28.51 18.65
N ARG A 215 -4.65 -28.59 19.87
CA ARG A 215 -5.11 -29.86 20.45
C ARG A 215 -6.36 -30.40 19.75
N GLN A 216 -7.34 -29.55 19.45
CA GLN A 216 -8.49 -29.93 18.63
C GLN A 216 -8.09 -30.39 17.23
N THR A 217 -7.08 -29.73 16.66
CA THR A 217 -6.54 -30.09 15.35
C THR A 217 -5.89 -31.48 15.40
N GLU A 218 -5.11 -31.79 16.43
CA GLU A 218 -4.51 -33.12 16.64
C GLU A 218 -5.56 -34.22 16.85
N GLU A 219 -6.69 -33.93 17.51
CA GLU A 219 -7.83 -34.85 17.64
C GLU A 219 -8.54 -35.11 16.30
N ILE A 220 -8.60 -34.12 15.40
CA ILE A 220 -9.15 -34.29 14.03
C ILE A 220 -8.23 -35.17 13.16
N PHE A 221 -6.92 -35.14 13.42
CA PHE A 221 -5.91 -35.90 12.67
C PHE A 221 -5.66 -37.31 13.22
N ARG A 222 -6.32 -37.71 14.31
CA ARG A 222 -6.20 -39.04 14.93
C ARG A 222 -7.33 -39.97 14.52
#